data_AF-A0A2V6RL92-F1
#
_entry.id   AF-A0A2V6RL92-F1
#
_cell.length_a   1.000
_cell.length_b   1.000
_cell.length_c   1.000
_cell.angle_alpha   90.00
_cell.angle_beta   90.00
_cell.angle_gamma   90.00
#
_symmetry.space_group_name_H-M   'P 1'
#
loop_
_entity.id
_entity.type
_entity.pdbx_description
1 polymer ?
#
loop_
_entity_poly.entity_id
_entity_poly.type
_entity_poly.pdbx_seq_one_letter_code
_entity_poly.pdbx_strand_id
1 'polypeptide(L)'
;MRVVIDRVSKTYVDRRGQAVDALGEVSLAVESEEFVALLGPSGCGAVLYSHKFALDRARAVAFMKGYVKSSRHYFDAVLRKRSGPEFDEVVAITAKHTGARPDLIRRGFPYQDRDGRLMPGDIERQTAWWYAQGLIKAPIAERDVVDESFLREALKGLQ
;
A
#
# COMPACT_ATOMS: atom_id res chain seq x y z
N MET A 1 8.04 17.66 -12.11
CA MET A 1 8.74 16.50 -12.71
C MET A 1 7.67 15.60 -13.30
N ARG A 2 7.81 15.20 -14.57
CA ARG A 2 6.86 14.32 -15.27
C ARG A 2 7.54 12.98 -15.53
N VAL A 3 6.90 11.87 -15.16
CA VAL A 3 7.40 10.51 -15.43
C VAL A 3 6.54 9.90 -16.50
N VAL A 4 7.14 9.40 -17.59
CA VAL A 4 6.43 8.72 -18.68
C VAL A 4 6.90 7.28 -18.74
N ILE A 5 5.96 6.35 -18.60
CA ILE A 5 6.11 4.94 -18.93
C ILE A 5 5.42 4.76 -20.27
N ASP A 6 6.16 4.31 -21.29
CA ASP A 6 5.62 4.08 -22.62
C ASP A 6 5.77 2.62 -23.03
N ARG A 7 4.63 1.97 -23.28
CA ARG A 7 4.48 0.63 -23.86
C ARG A 7 5.39 -0.42 -23.24
N VAL A 8 5.47 -0.41 -21.91
CA VAL A 8 6.28 -1.39 -21.18
C VAL A 8 5.58 -2.75 -21.22
N SER A 9 6.31 -3.75 -21.67
CA SER A 9 5.88 -5.16 -21.71
C SER A 9 6.87 -6.04 -20.94
N LYS A 10 6.37 -7.08 -20.29
CA LYS A 10 7.19 -8.04 -19.54
C LYS A 10 6.54 -9.41 -19.58
N THR A 11 7.28 -10.39 -20.11
CA THR A 11 6.94 -11.80 -20.09
C THR A 11 7.90 -12.54 -19.16
N TYR A 12 7.38 -13.42 -18.32
CA TYR A 12 8.16 -14.36 -17.51
C TYR A 12 8.00 -15.78 -18.04
N VAL A 13 8.90 -16.68 -17.65
CA VAL A 13 8.73 -18.12 -17.83
C VAL A 13 8.44 -18.72 -16.48
N ASP A 14 7.33 -19.44 -16.35
CA ASP A 14 6.96 -20.08 -15.10
C ASP A 14 7.80 -21.35 -14.83
N ARG A 15 7.58 -21.98 -13.68
CA ARG A 15 8.32 -23.20 -13.28
C ARG A 15 8.05 -24.41 -14.18
N ARG A 16 7.03 -24.35 -15.05
CA ARG A 16 6.65 -25.39 -16.00
C ARG A 16 7.14 -25.08 -17.42
N GLY A 17 7.89 -23.99 -17.60
CA GLY A 17 8.39 -23.56 -18.90
C GLY A 17 7.35 -22.80 -19.74
N GLN A 18 6.20 -22.44 -19.17
CA GLN A 18 5.17 -21.69 -19.89
C GLN A 18 5.47 -20.19 -19.83
N ALA A 19 5.30 -19.50 -20.96
CA ALA A 19 5.37 -18.05 -21.01
C ALA A 19 4.14 -17.43 -20.32
N VAL A 20 4.38 -16.45 -19.46
CA VAL A 20 3.37 -15.68 -18.73
C VAL A 20 3.60 -14.21 -19.03
N ASP A 21 2.69 -13.60 -19.78
CA ASP A 21 2.70 -12.16 -20.02
C ASP A 21 2.25 -11.43 -18.75
N ALA A 22 3.20 -10.85 -18.02
CA ALA A 22 2.94 -10.13 -16.77
C ALA A 22 2.58 -8.66 -16.99
N LEU A 23 3.12 -8.04 -18.04
CA LEU A 23 2.76 -6.70 -18.49
C LEU A 23 2.66 -6.71 -20.01
N GLY A 24 1.62 -6.11 -20.58
CA GLY A 24 1.44 -5.96 -22.02
C GLY A 24 1.16 -4.52 -22.40
N GLU A 25 2.07 -3.90 -23.15
CA GLU A 25 1.95 -2.56 -23.75
C GLU A 25 1.44 -1.48 -22.77
N VAL A 26 1.94 -1.47 -21.53
CA VAL A 26 1.47 -0.52 -20.50
C VAL A 26 2.10 0.85 -20.71
N SER A 27 1.27 1.87 -20.95
CA SER A 27 1.67 3.29 -20.96
C SER A 27 0.96 4.07 -19.86
N LEU A 28 1.71 4.89 -19.11
CA LEU A 28 1.14 5.87 -18.19
C LEU A 28 2.06 7.08 -18.06
N ALA A 29 1.47 8.25 -17.83
CA ALA A 29 2.19 9.46 -17.45
C ALA A 29 1.79 9.84 -16.03
N VAL A 30 2.78 10.20 -15.22
CA VAL A 30 2.58 10.78 -13.88
C VAL A 30 3.00 12.24 -13.95
N GLU A 31 2.04 13.13 -13.78
CA GLU A 31 2.25 14.57 -13.79
C GLU A 31 2.73 15.09 -12.42
N SER A 32 3.15 16.35 -12.41
CA SER A 32 3.52 17.01 -11.17
C SER A 32 2.29 17.10 -10.25
N GLU A 33 2.47 16.74 -8.97
CA GLU A 33 1.42 16.69 -7.94
C GLU A 33 0.42 15.52 -8.07
N GLU A 34 0.61 14.60 -9.02
CA GLU A 34 -0.17 13.36 -9.07
C GLU A 34 0.38 12.28 -8.14
N PHE A 35 -0.55 11.55 -7.53
CA PHE A 35 -0.26 10.42 -6.65
C PHE A 35 -0.50 9.11 -7.40
N VAL A 36 0.54 8.30 -7.59
CA VAL A 36 0.43 7.00 -8.25
C VAL A 36 0.99 5.91 -7.33
N ALA A 37 0.18 4.90 -7.05
CA ALA A 37 0.56 3.72 -6.28
C ALA A 37 0.60 2.50 -7.22
N LEU A 38 1.78 1.88 -7.35
CA LEU A 38 1.95 0.62 -8.07
C LEU A 38 1.91 -0.52 -7.05
N LEU A 39 0.80 -1.25 -6.98
CA LEU A 39 0.68 -2.41 -6.11
C LEU A 39 1.27 -3.65 -6.79
N GLY A 40 2.37 -4.16 -6.24
CA GLY A 40 2.85 -5.50 -6.57
C GLY A 40 2.01 -6.59 -5.91
N PRO A 41 2.17 -7.87 -6.33
CA PRO A 41 1.41 -9.01 -5.79
C PRO A 41 1.62 -9.27 -4.28
N SER A 42 2.53 -8.55 -3.61
CA SER A 42 2.78 -8.63 -2.17
C SER A 42 1.69 -7.98 -1.30
N GLY A 43 0.73 -7.26 -1.88
CA GLY A 43 -0.42 -6.73 -1.13
C GLY A 43 -0.05 -5.70 -0.04
N CYS A 44 1.16 -5.12 -0.06
CA CYS A 44 1.53 -4.09 0.89
C CYS A 44 0.96 -2.73 0.45
N GLY A 45 -0.07 -2.25 1.15
CA GLY A 45 -0.45 -0.85 1.09
C GLY A 45 0.55 -0.03 1.89
N ALA A 46 1.20 0.96 1.26
CA ALA A 46 2.00 1.96 1.94
C ALA A 46 1.35 3.34 1.79
N VAL A 47 1.42 4.15 2.84
CA VAL A 47 1.08 5.58 2.73
C VAL A 47 2.30 6.30 2.17
N LEU A 48 2.16 6.86 0.97
CA LEU A 48 3.19 7.65 0.33
C LEU A 48 2.81 9.13 0.44
N TYR A 49 3.80 10.00 0.62
CA TYR A 49 3.62 11.45 0.58
C TYR A 49 4.39 12.05 -0.58
N SER A 50 3.81 13.07 -1.22
CA SER A 50 4.61 13.95 -2.06
C SER A 50 5.52 14.82 -1.19
N HIS A 51 6.66 15.24 -1.73
CA HIS A 51 7.60 16.11 -1.01
C HIS A 51 6.91 17.38 -0.48
N LYS A 52 6.12 18.06 -1.33
CA LYS A 52 5.39 19.28 -0.96
C LYS A 52 4.39 19.04 0.17
N PHE A 53 3.67 17.92 0.16
CA PHE A 53 2.74 17.57 1.23
C PHE A 53 3.47 17.27 2.54
N ALA A 54 4.59 16.54 2.48
CA ALA A 54 5.42 16.22 3.64
C ALA A 54 6.00 17.48 4.32
N LEU A 55 6.28 18.54 3.56
CA LEU A 55 6.73 19.84 4.09
C LEU A 55 5.65 20.57 4.89
N ASP A 56 4.37 20.41 4.56
CA ASP A 56 3.25 20.86 5.42
C ASP A 56 3.03 19.84 6.55
N ARG A 57 3.95 19.87 7.50
CA ARG A 57 4.05 18.88 8.56
C ARG A 57 2.75 18.74 9.36
N ALA A 58 2.12 19.85 9.72
CA ALA A 58 0.89 19.86 10.51
C ALA A 58 -0.24 19.14 9.76
N ARG A 59 -0.41 19.43 8.47
CA ARG A 59 -1.43 18.78 7.63
C ARG A 59 -1.13 17.31 7.38
N ALA A 60 0.12 16.96 7.11
CA ALA A 60 0.55 15.59 6.91
C ALA A 60 0.38 14.72 8.16
N VAL A 61 0.65 15.25 9.36
CA VAL A 61 0.39 14.56 10.63
C VAL A 61 -1.11 14.44 10.89
N ALA A 62 -1.91 15.46 10.57
CA ALA A 62 -3.37 15.38 10.69
C ALA A 62 -3.96 14.28 9.78
N PHE A 63 -3.47 14.16 8.54
CA PHE A 63 -3.82 13.07 7.64
C PHE A 63 -3.45 11.71 8.24
N MET A 64 -2.21 11.56 8.74
CA MET A 64 -1.75 10.32 9.36
C MET A 64 -2.59 9.93 10.59
N LYS A 65 -3.03 10.90 11.41
CA LYS A 65 -3.97 10.64 12.51
C LYS A 65 -5.29 10.07 12.00
N GLY A 66 -5.83 10.60 10.90
CA GLY A 66 -7.02 10.06 10.25
C GLY A 66 -6.81 8.61 9.78
N TYR A 67 -5.69 8.35 9.12
CA TYR A 67 -5.30 7.01 8.67
C TYR A 67 -5.17 6.01 9.84
N VAL A 68 -4.52 6.39 10.94
CA VAL A 68 -4.40 5.54 12.15
C VAL A 68 -5.77 5.25 12.76
N LYS A 69 -6.66 6.25 12.87
CA LYS A 69 -8.03 6.03 13.37
C LYS A 69 -8.80 5.04 12.50
N SER A 70 -8.69 5.16 11.18
CA SER A 70 -9.28 4.23 10.23
C SER A 70 -8.69 2.82 10.38
N SER A 71 -7.35 2.71 10.52
CA SER A 71 -6.66 1.43 10.73
C SER A 71 -7.13 0.74 12.01
N ARG A 72 -7.27 1.48 13.12
CA ARG A 72 -7.80 0.95 14.39
C ARG A 72 -9.23 0.48 14.25
N HIS A 73 -10.09 1.27 13.61
CA HIS A 73 -11.49 0.89 13.36
C HIS A 73 -11.59 -0.38 12.52
N TYR A 74 -10.86 -0.43 11.39
CA TYR A 74 -10.77 -1.61 10.54
C TYR A 74 -10.27 -2.83 11.32
N PHE A 75 -9.15 -2.73 12.03
CA PHE A 75 -8.60 -3.83 12.80
C PHE A 75 -9.60 -4.35 13.84
N ASP A 76 -10.19 -3.43 14.62
CA ASP A 76 -11.07 -3.78 15.72
C ASP A 76 -12.39 -4.41 15.21
N ALA A 77 -12.94 -3.92 14.10
CA ALA A 77 -14.15 -4.46 13.49
C ALA A 77 -13.88 -5.75 12.69
N VAL A 78 -12.91 -5.71 11.78
CA VAL A 78 -12.66 -6.75 10.77
C VAL A 78 -11.81 -7.89 11.30
N LEU A 79 -10.69 -7.59 11.95
CA LEU A 79 -9.70 -8.62 12.31
C LEU A 79 -9.93 -9.19 13.70
N ARG A 80 -10.38 -8.35 14.64
CA ARG A 80 -10.67 -8.73 16.03
C ARG A 80 -12.10 -9.26 16.20
N LYS A 81 -13.13 -8.46 15.89
CA LYS A 81 -14.54 -8.88 16.06
C LYS A 81 -15.01 -9.87 14.98
N ARG A 82 -14.64 -9.65 13.72
CA ARG A 82 -14.96 -10.50 12.54
C ARG A 82 -16.46 -10.67 12.23
N SER A 83 -17.33 -9.98 12.95
CA SER A 83 -18.80 -10.04 12.82
C SER A 83 -19.46 -8.88 13.58
N GLY A 84 -20.76 -8.67 13.33
CA GLY A 84 -21.57 -7.64 13.99
C GLY A 84 -21.68 -6.33 13.19
N PRO A 85 -22.40 -5.33 13.73
CA PRO A 85 -22.75 -4.12 12.99
C PRO A 85 -21.55 -3.35 12.44
N GLU A 86 -20.46 -3.23 13.20
CA GLU A 86 -19.27 -2.50 12.73
C GLU A 86 -18.51 -3.28 11.65
N PHE A 87 -18.54 -4.62 11.70
CA PHE A 87 -18.00 -5.44 10.62
C PHE A 87 -18.83 -5.26 9.34
N ASP A 88 -20.16 -5.29 9.47
CA ASP A 88 -21.09 -5.11 8.36
C ASP A 88 -20.99 -3.72 7.72
N GLU A 89 -20.74 -2.69 8.53
CA GLU A 89 -20.44 -1.33 8.07
C GLU A 89 -19.19 -1.32 7.18
N VAL A 90 -18.08 -1.91 7.63
CA VAL A 90 -16.84 -1.95 6.85
C VAL A 90 -17.04 -2.73 5.54
N VAL A 91 -17.76 -3.86 5.56
CA VAL A 91 -18.14 -4.61 4.35
C VAL A 91 -18.92 -3.73 3.39
N ALA A 92 -19.91 -2.96 3.87
CA ALA A 92 -20.74 -2.10 3.03
C ALA A 92 -19.93 -0.95 2.40
N ILE A 93 -19.04 -0.31 3.17
CA ILE A 93 -18.12 0.72 2.67
C ILE A 93 -17.23 0.13 1.57
N THR A 94 -16.60 -1.03 1.81
CA THR A 94 -15.75 -1.67 0.82
C THR A 94 -16.53 -2.04 -0.44
N ALA A 95 -17.73 -2.61 -0.32
CA ALA A 95 -18.57 -2.97 -1.46
C ALA A 95 -18.93 -1.73 -2.31
N LYS A 96 -19.31 -0.63 -1.65
CA LYS A 96 -19.63 0.63 -2.32
C LYS A 96 -18.48 1.18 -3.16
N HIS A 97 -17.25 1.10 -2.64
CA HIS A 97 -16.09 1.72 -3.29
C HIS A 97 -15.30 0.80 -4.22
N THR A 98 -15.49 -0.52 -4.13
CA THR A 98 -14.82 -1.51 -5.00
C THR A 98 -15.73 -2.11 -6.05
N GLY A 99 -17.06 -2.05 -5.86
CA GLY A 99 -18.03 -2.80 -6.66
C GLY A 99 -18.01 -4.32 -6.43
N ALA A 100 -17.15 -4.81 -5.52
CA ALA A 100 -17.06 -6.23 -5.21
C ALA A 100 -18.27 -6.70 -4.40
N ARG A 101 -18.63 -7.97 -4.59
CA ARG A 101 -19.75 -8.59 -3.88
C ARG A 101 -19.46 -8.68 -2.36
N PRO A 102 -20.42 -8.30 -1.48
CA PRO A 102 -20.24 -8.37 -0.04
C PRO A 102 -19.79 -9.74 0.47
N ASP A 103 -20.31 -10.84 -0.10
CA ASP A 103 -19.96 -12.20 0.32
C ASP A 103 -18.50 -12.58 0.00
N LEU A 104 -17.88 -11.96 -1.01
CA LEU A 104 -16.45 -12.11 -1.30
C LEU A 104 -15.61 -11.26 -0.34
N ILE A 105 -16.03 -10.01 -0.10
CA ILE A 105 -15.35 -9.09 0.81
C ILE A 105 -15.24 -9.69 2.22
N ARG A 106 -16.35 -10.25 2.74
CA ARG A 106 -16.39 -10.91 4.06
C ARG A 106 -15.33 -12.00 4.24
N ARG A 107 -14.96 -12.67 3.16
CA ARG A 107 -13.97 -13.77 3.15
C ARG A 107 -12.55 -13.30 2.85
N GLY A 108 -12.41 -12.13 2.22
CA GLY A 108 -11.18 -11.69 1.58
C GLY A 108 -10.49 -10.49 2.22
N PHE A 109 -10.96 -10.01 3.37
CA PHE A 109 -10.32 -8.88 4.04
C PHE A 109 -8.86 -9.19 4.41
N PRO A 110 -7.88 -8.36 3.98
CA PRO A 110 -6.49 -8.57 4.31
C PRO A 110 -6.19 -8.17 5.75
N TYR A 111 -5.06 -8.65 6.27
CA TYR A 111 -4.49 -8.11 7.48
C TYR A 111 -4.05 -6.65 7.25
N GLN A 112 -4.25 -5.81 8.27
CA GLN A 112 -3.75 -4.45 8.37
C GLN A 112 -3.30 -4.25 9.80
N ASP A 113 -2.13 -3.63 10.03
CA ASP A 113 -1.67 -3.35 11.40
C ASP A 113 -2.64 -2.37 12.10
N ARG A 114 -2.92 -2.61 13.38
CA ARG A 114 -3.90 -1.81 14.15
C ARG A 114 -3.52 -0.33 14.22
N ASP A 115 -2.23 -0.02 14.30
CA ASP A 115 -1.71 1.34 14.36
C ASP A 115 -1.17 1.81 12.99
N GLY A 116 -1.36 1.05 11.92
CA GLY A 116 -0.89 1.40 10.57
C GLY A 116 0.62 1.31 10.39
N ARG A 117 1.32 0.49 11.19
CA ARG A 117 2.77 0.28 11.06
C ARG A 117 3.10 -0.53 9.80
N LEU A 118 4.21 -0.20 9.17
CA LEU A 118 4.82 -1.06 8.16
C LEU A 118 5.42 -2.30 8.85
N MET A 119 5.51 -3.38 8.10
CA MET A 119 6.15 -4.60 8.58
C MET A 119 7.68 -4.39 8.59
N PRO A 120 8.36 -4.52 9.76
CA PRO A 120 9.79 -4.26 9.84
C PRO A 120 10.62 -5.19 8.93
N GLY A 121 11.60 -4.60 8.24
CA GLY A 121 12.53 -5.29 7.35
C GLY A 121 11.89 -5.79 6.06
N ASP A 122 10.60 -5.49 5.81
CA ASP A 122 9.92 -5.99 4.62
C ASP A 122 10.41 -5.32 3.35
N ILE A 123 10.69 -4.02 3.41
CA ILE A 123 11.23 -3.28 2.28
C ILE A 123 12.62 -3.80 1.92
N GLU A 124 13.47 -4.08 2.91
CA GLU A 124 14.79 -4.68 2.67
C GLU A 124 14.69 -6.05 1.99
N ARG A 125 13.78 -6.93 2.44
CA ARG A 125 13.56 -8.23 1.81
C ARG A 125 13.05 -8.09 0.37
N GLN A 126 12.10 -7.18 0.14
CA GLN A 126 11.55 -6.95 -1.19
C GLN A 126 12.61 -6.41 -2.17
N THR A 127 13.39 -5.41 -1.76
CA THR A 127 14.40 -4.80 -2.63
C THR A 127 15.57 -5.74 -2.89
N ALA A 128 15.97 -6.56 -1.90
CA ALA A 128 16.95 -7.63 -2.09
C ALA A 128 16.46 -8.66 -3.12
N TRP A 129 15.19 -9.05 -3.05
CA TRP A 129 14.60 -9.95 -4.04
C TRP A 129 14.55 -9.32 -5.44
N TRP A 130 14.10 -8.06 -5.57
CA TRP A 130 14.11 -7.34 -6.85
C TRP A 130 15.50 -7.24 -7.47
N TYR A 131 16.52 -6.99 -6.65
CA TYR A 131 17.90 -6.98 -7.09
C TYR A 131 18.33 -8.36 -7.60
N ALA A 132 18.02 -9.44 -6.86
CA ALA A 132 18.30 -10.80 -7.28
C ALA A 132 17.57 -11.22 -8.57
N GLN A 133 16.42 -10.60 -8.88
CA GLN A 133 15.69 -10.79 -10.14
C GLN A 133 16.15 -9.86 -11.29
N GLY A 134 17.17 -9.02 -11.06
CA GLY A 134 17.65 -8.04 -12.05
C GLY A 134 16.64 -6.93 -12.35
N LEU A 135 15.67 -6.68 -11.47
CA LEU A 135 14.63 -5.66 -11.64
C LEU A 135 15.10 -4.26 -11.20
N ILE A 136 16.09 -4.19 -10.31
CA ILE A 136 16.72 -2.94 -9.84
C ILE A 136 18.25 -3.07 -9.87
N LYS A 137 18.94 -1.92 -9.93
CA LYS A 137 20.42 -1.88 -10.03
C LYS A 137 21.14 -2.14 -8.71
N ALA A 138 20.49 -1.90 -7.58
CA ALA A 138 21.01 -2.14 -6.24
C ALA A 138 19.85 -2.26 -5.24
N PRO A 139 20.00 -3.03 -4.13
CA PRO A 139 19.05 -3.02 -3.02
C PRO A 139 18.90 -1.62 -2.40
N ILE A 140 17.74 -1.35 -1.82
CA ILE A 140 17.44 -0.07 -1.16
C ILE A 140 17.25 -0.35 0.33
N ALA A 141 17.97 0.38 1.18
CA ALA A 141 17.81 0.25 2.62
C ALA A 141 16.47 0.88 3.06
N GLU A 142 15.74 0.21 3.96
CA GLU A 142 14.42 0.66 4.41
C GLU A 142 14.47 2.07 5.02
N ARG A 143 15.51 2.35 5.80
CA ARG A 143 15.73 3.67 6.42
C ARG A 143 15.85 4.83 5.43
N ASP A 144 16.20 4.55 4.18
CA ASP A 144 16.40 5.58 3.15
C ASP A 144 15.08 5.95 2.46
N VAL A 145 14.02 5.15 2.65
CA VAL A 145 12.71 5.32 1.98
C VAL A 145 11.52 5.37 2.94
N VAL A 146 11.66 4.92 4.19
CA VAL A 146 10.61 4.96 5.19
C VAL A 146 10.84 6.09 6.18
N ASP A 147 9.91 7.05 6.21
CA ASP A 147 9.82 8.06 7.26
C ASP A 147 8.64 7.77 8.21
N GLU A 148 8.93 7.07 9.30
CA GLU A 148 7.95 6.79 10.35
C GLU A 148 7.67 8.00 11.26
N SER A 149 8.35 9.14 11.09
CA SER A 149 8.20 10.28 12.01
C SER A 149 6.75 10.78 12.05
N PHE A 150 6.04 10.80 10.91
CA PHE A 150 4.64 11.22 10.83
C PHE A 150 3.73 10.28 11.64
N LEU A 151 3.97 8.97 11.53
CA LEU A 151 3.21 7.96 12.25
C LEU A 151 3.46 8.06 13.76
N ARG A 152 4.73 8.16 14.17
CA ARG A 152 5.09 8.32 15.59
C ARG A 152 4.46 9.57 16.21
N GLU A 153 4.45 10.68 15.49
CA GLU A 153 3.82 11.91 15.94
C GLU A 153 2.30 11.80 16.01
N ALA A 154 1.68 11.19 14.99
CA ALA A 154 0.25 10.92 14.98
C ALA A 154 -0.18 10.06 16.18
N LEU A 155 0.55 8.98 16.47
CA LEU A 155 0.28 8.07 17.57
C LEU A 155 0.37 8.75 18.94
N LYS A 156 1.40 9.59 19.16
CA LYS A 156 1.50 10.39 20.40
C LYS A 156 0.27 11.27 20.63
N GLY A 157 -0.30 11.83 19.56
CA GLY A 157 -1.51 12.64 19.64
C GLY A 157 -2.83 11.86 19.69
N LEU A 158 -2.78 10.53 19.75
CA LEU A 158 -3.94 9.61 19.84
C LEU A 158 -3.86 8.69 21.06
N GLN A 159 -2.89 8.91 21.95
CA GLN A 159 -2.81 8.29 23.26
C GLN A 159 -3.81 8.92 24.22
#